data_AF-A0A9D8TLC3-F1
#
_entry.id   AF-A0A9D8TLC3-F1
#
_cell.length_a   1.000
_cell.length_b   1.000
_cell.length_c   1.000
_cell.angle_alpha   90.00
_cell.angle_beta   90.00
_cell.angle_gamma   90.00
#
_symmetry.space_group_name_H-M   'P 1'
#
loop_
_entity.id
_entity.type
_entity.pdbx_description
1 polymer ?
#
loop_
_entity_poly.entity_id
_entity_poly.type
_entity_poly.pdbx_seq_one_letter_code
_entity_poly.pdbx_strand_id
1 'polypeptide(L)'
;DAFQMGLNTEIYVDKSLILSELNKLVSSQGNFVCLSRPRRFGKSMAGNMISAYYSKGCDTREVFSQMKLGQEPCFDKYLNKFNVIKLDLNGWHQNAIVENSVVSLIEEINKSLLVDFRKQFPEIVFEEKSSLARCIKEVYAETGEKFVIIIDEYDVLIREQVPQSLFDSYLSFLNGLFKDTAIRPAIALAYITGIIPIVRDKVQSKLNEFTEYTMLNSGRLSGHVGFTREEVAALCDEYGMDKEECARWYDGYRLTDTIDIYNPLAVVSAMRNQEFGSYWSITGSFEALKDYILMDFEGIRQDVVAMISGGSVEVDVHSYLNTMDCFYSKDDVFTYLIHLGYLSYNKKDKTCCIPNEEVRQEWVRSVKLSPDYKKLMEIINASKKLLDATVEGNEEAVAKALDAAHTEVTNPLTYNDEHCFQSAICLAYFYANTRYTLFKELPTGKGYADLVLIPYLPNIPAMVIELKHNKSAGSALQQIKDKNYCQALNNYKGDLLFVGVNYDEKTKEHSCKIERLVKE
;
A
#
# COMPACT_ATOMS: atom_id res chain seq x y z
N ASP A 1 -18.62 11.81 18.35
CA ASP A 1 -18.82 10.40 18.73
C ASP A 1 -17.93 9.41 17.99
N ALA A 2 -18.02 9.29 16.66
CA ALA A 2 -17.23 8.30 15.91
C ALA A 2 -15.70 8.40 16.09
N PHE A 3 -15.14 9.61 16.21
CA PHE A 3 -13.71 9.77 16.52
C PHE A 3 -13.37 9.29 17.94
N GLN A 4 -14.21 9.62 18.93
CA GLN A 4 -14.03 9.17 20.31
C GLN A 4 -14.07 7.64 20.42
N MET A 5 -14.97 6.99 19.68
CA MET A 5 -14.98 5.52 19.59
C MET A 5 -13.65 4.98 19.06
N GLY A 6 -13.02 5.68 18.12
CA GLY A 6 -11.69 5.35 17.62
C GLY A 6 -10.59 5.50 18.67
N LEU A 7 -10.64 6.55 19.48
CA LEU A 7 -9.69 6.77 20.58
C LEU A 7 -9.85 5.74 21.71
N ASN A 8 -11.05 5.20 21.88
CA ASN A 8 -11.32 4.15 22.86
C ASN A 8 -10.87 2.75 22.39
N THR A 9 -10.28 2.64 21.20
CA THR A 9 -9.68 1.38 20.75
C THR A 9 -8.36 1.13 21.47
N GLU A 10 -8.04 -0.14 21.69
CA GLU A 10 -6.82 -0.55 22.40
C GLU A 10 -5.53 0.02 21.77
N ILE A 11 -5.49 0.12 20.44
CA ILE A 11 -4.33 0.62 19.70
C ILE A 11 -4.78 1.81 18.87
N TYR A 12 -4.27 2.99 19.22
CA TYR A 12 -4.46 4.22 18.46
C TYR A 12 -3.11 4.90 18.22
N VAL A 13 -2.75 5.07 16.95
CA VAL A 13 -1.56 5.83 16.55
C VAL A 13 -1.98 7.23 16.14
N ASP A 14 -1.46 8.23 16.85
CA ASP A 14 -1.80 9.62 16.63
C ASP A 14 -1.25 10.16 15.29
N LYS A 15 -2.20 10.47 14.39
CA LYS A 15 -1.99 11.08 13.07
C LYS A 15 -2.55 12.50 12.96
N SER A 16 -2.83 13.16 14.08
CA SER A 16 -3.45 14.50 14.15
C SER A 16 -2.68 15.59 13.41
N LEU A 17 -1.38 15.43 13.19
CA LEU A 17 -0.55 16.36 12.41
C LEU A 17 -1.00 16.52 10.93
N ILE A 18 -1.79 15.59 10.39
CA ILE A 18 -2.46 15.80 9.09
C ILE A 18 -3.30 17.09 9.09
N LEU A 19 -3.86 17.46 10.24
CA LEU A 19 -4.65 18.68 10.41
C LEU A 19 -3.77 19.93 10.30
N SER A 20 -2.50 19.88 10.68
CA SER A 20 -1.56 21.00 10.47
C SER A 20 -1.39 21.27 8.96
N GLU A 21 -1.28 20.22 8.15
CA GLU A 21 -1.21 20.35 6.69
C GLU A 21 -2.53 20.88 6.08
N LEU A 22 -3.68 20.40 6.55
CA LEU A 22 -4.98 20.86 6.06
C LEU A 22 -5.31 22.30 6.52
N ASN A 23 -4.91 22.69 7.73
CA ASN A 23 -5.10 24.03 8.27
C ASN A 23 -4.43 25.12 7.42
N LYS A 24 -3.31 24.80 6.76
CA LYS A 24 -2.63 25.71 5.82
C LYS A 24 -3.49 26.00 4.57
N LEU A 25 -4.44 25.12 4.25
CA LEU A 25 -5.28 25.21 3.05
C LEU A 25 -6.66 25.82 3.33
N VAL A 26 -7.09 25.91 4.58
CA VAL A 26 -8.42 26.44 4.96
C VAL A 26 -8.66 27.83 4.38
N SER A 27 -9.77 28.00 3.65
CA SER A 27 -10.17 29.23 2.95
C SER A 27 -9.10 29.77 1.96
N SER A 28 -8.20 28.91 1.48
CA SER A 28 -7.26 29.24 0.39
C SER A 28 -7.82 28.82 -0.98
N GLN A 29 -7.13 29.15 -2.06
CA GLN A 29 -7.48 28.64 -3.39
C GLN A 29 -7.24 27.13 -3.53
N GLY A 30 -6.35 26.52 -2.74
CA GLY A 30 -6.03 25.09 -2.76
C GLY A 30 -6.76 24.28 -1.68
N ASN A 31 -7.96 24.72 -1.27
CA ASN A 31 -8.70 24.15 -0.15
C ASN A 31 -9.45 22.85 -0.46
N PHE A 32 -9.31 22.30 -1.66
CA PHE A 32 -9.89 21.01 -2.06
C PHE A 32 -8.80 19.96 -2.17
N VAL A 33 -8.88 18.93 -1.34
CA VAL A 33 -7.87 17.90 -1.15
C VAL A 33 -8.47 16.54 -1.44
N CYS A 34 -7.84 15.77 -2.34
CA CYS A 34 -8.16 14.37 -2.57
C CYS A 34 -6.99 13.53 -2.07
N LEU A 35 -7.21 12.67 -1.07
CA LEU A 35 -6.22 11.70 -0.62
C LEU A 35 -6.71 10.29 -0.95
N SER A 36 -6.19 9.72 -2.04
CA SER A 36 -6.46 8.33 -2.41
C SER A 36 -5.42 7.39 -1.82
N ARG A 37 -5.89 6.30 -1.22
CA ARG A 37 -5.02 5.30 -0.58
C ARG A 37 -5.74 3.95 -0.47
N PRO A 38 -4.99 2.83 -0.38
CA PRO A 38 -5.56 1.49 -0.35
C PRO A 38 -6.60 1.29 0.76
N ARG A 39 -7.41 0.24 0.63
CA ARG A 39 -8.26 -0.21 1.74
C ARG A 39 -7.39 -0.45 2.98
N ARG A 40 -7.94 -0.19 4.16
CA ARG A 40 -7.30 -0.50 5.47
C ARG A 40 -6.16 0.43 5.89
N PHE A 41 -5.88 1.48 5.10
CA PHE A 41 -4.96 2.57 5.45
C PHE A 41 -5.64 3.71 6.25
N GLY A 42 -6.60 3.37 7.13
CA GLY A 42 -7.16 4.33 8.10
C GLY A 42 -7.98 5.50 7.52
N LYS A 43 -8.55 5.36 6.32
CA LYS A 43 -9.37 6.41 5.66
C LYS A 43 -10.48 6.98 6.55
N SER A 44 -11.36 6.12 7.03
CA SER A 44 -12.52 6.54 7.82
C SER A 44 -12.11 7.11 9.19
N MET A 45 -11.03 6.62 9.79
CA MET A 45 -10.47 7.20 11.02
C MET A 45 -10.00 8.64 10.80
N ALA A 46 -9.27 8.90 9.70
CA ALA A 46 -8.85 10.25 9.36
C ALA A 46 -10.06 11.16 9.08
N GLY A 47 -11.07 10.67 8.35
CA GLY A 47 -12.30 11.43 8.12
C GLY A 47 -13.05 11.77 9.42
N ASN A 48 -13.10 10.84 10.37
CA ASN A 48 -13.68 11.08 11.70
C ASN A 48 -12.89 12.12 12.49
N MET A 49 -11.56 12.05 12.48
CA MET A 49 -10.69 13.01 13.15
C MET A 49 -10.82 14.41 12.55
N ILE A 50 -10.81 14.53 11.22
CA ILE A 50 -11.00 15.80 10.49
C ILE A 50 -12.37 16.40 10.83
N SER A 51 -13.42 15.58 10.84
CA SER A 51 -14.77 16.00 11.24
C SER A 51 -14.79 16.53 12.69
N ALA A 52 -14.22 15.77 13.62
CA ALA A 52 -14.18 16.11 15.04
C ALA A 52 -13.36 17.38 15.33
N TYR A 53 -12.33 17.67 14.53
CA TYR A 53 -11.52 18.88 14.68
C TYR A 53 -12.24 20.13 14.16
N TYR A 54 -12.86 20.09 12.97
CA TYR A 54 -13.46 21.29 12.38
C TYR A 54 -14.89 21.58 12.87
N SER A 55 -15.64 20.57 13.29
CA SER A 55 -17.07 20.69 13.58
C SER A 55 -17.37 21.56 14.78
N LYS A 56 -18.19 22.60 14.59
CA LYS A 56 -18.73 23.44 15.68
C LYS A 56 -19.79 22.72 16.54
N GLY A 57 -20.22 21.52 16.13
CA GLY A 57 -21.25 20.73 16.83
C GLY A 57 -20.72 19.90 18.00
N CYS A 58 -19.42 19.96 18.30
CA CYS A 58 -18.81 19.32 19.46
C CYS A 58 -17.69 20.20 20.03
N ASP A 59 -17.31 19.95 21.28
CA ASP A 59 -16.09 20.49 21.88
C ASP A 59 -15.05 19.37 21.99
N THR A 60 -13.96 19.51 21.24
CA THR A 60 -12.89 18.51 21.17
C THR A 60 -11.54 19.09 21.58
N ARG A 61 -11.54 20.26 22.24
CA ARG A 61 -10.30 20.95 22.64
C ARG A 61 -9.42 20.11 23.54
N GLU A 62 -10.00 19.48 24.56
CA GLU A 62 -9.25 18.63 25.49
C GLU A 62 -8.60 17.46 24.75
N VAL A 63 -9.37 16.79 23.89
CA VAL A 63 -8.90 15.66 23.07
C VAL A 63 -7.69 16.06 22.21
N PHE A 64 -7.79 17.14 21.42
CA PHE A 64 -6.70 17.55 20.54
C PHE A 64 -5.52 18.18 21.27
N SER A 65 -5.73 18.79 22.45
CA SER A 65 -4.64 19.36 23.26
C SER A 65 -3.66 18.30 23.77
N GLN A 66 -4.10 17.05 23.91
CA GLN A 66 -3.28 15.92 24.35
C GLN A 66 -2.57 15.20 23.18
N MET A 67 -2.93 15.52 21.94
CA MET A 67 -2.37 14.93 20.73
C MET A 67 -1.12 15.70 20.24
N LYS A 68 -0.38 15.11 19.30
CA LYS A 68 0.76 15.74 18.59
C LYS A 68 0.37 17.10 18.02
N LEU A 69 -0.84 17.24 17.47
CA LEU A 69 -1.36 18.53 16.99
C LEU A 69 -1.45 19.59 18.09
N GLY A 70 -1.78 19.21 19.34
CA GLY A 70 -1.85 20.14 20.46
C GLY A 70 -0.53 20.84 20.80
N GLN A 71 0.59 20.30 20.31
CA GLN A 71 1.92 20.88 20.44
C GLN A 71 2.24 21.91 19.35
N GLU A 72 1.44 21.97 18.28
CA GLU A 72 1.62 22.93 17.20
C GLU A 72 1.11 24.34 17.61
N PRO A 73 1.82 25.41 17.22
CA PRO A 73 1.34 26.76 17.43
C PRO A 73 -0.05 26.99 16.81
N CYS A 74 -0.95 27.63 17.55
CA CYS A 74 -2.29 27.99 17.07
C CYS A 74 -3.12 26.78 16.60
N PHE A 75 -2.92 25.59 17.19
CA PHE A 75 -3.71 24.39 16.85
C PHE A 75 -5.22 24.59 17.06
N ASP A 76 -5.63 25.55 17.88
CA ASP A 76 -7.03 25.86 18.17
C ASP A 76 -7.66 26.87 17.21
N LYS A 77 -6.88 27.41 16.24
CA LYS A 77 -7.34 28.45 15.30
C LYS A 77 -8.61 28.07 14.54
N TYR A 78 -8.70 26.81 14.11
CA TYR A 78 -9.82 26.28 13.32
C TYR A 78 -10.62 25.20 14.06
N LEU A 79 -10.22 24.91 15.30
CA LEU A 79 -10.85 23.91 16.14
C LEU A 79 -12.29 24.31 16.46
N ASN A 80 -13.22 23.44 16.11
CA ASN A 80 -14.67 23.56 16.30
C ASN A 80 -15.27 24.88 15.77
N LYS A 81 -14.85 25.33 14.57
CA LYS A 81 -15.27 26.62 13.97
C LYS A 81 -16.20 26.53 12.77
N PHE A 82 -16.44 25.35 12.21
CA PHE A 82 -17.16 25.21 10.93
C PHE A 82 -18.36 24.26 11.03
N ASN A 83 -19.33 24.45 10.13
CA ASN A 83 -20.31 23.42 9.84
C ASN A 83 -19.63 22.29 9.08
N VAL A 84 -19.76 21.05 9.52
CA VAL A 84 -19.15 19.90 8.85
C VAL A 84 -20.24 19.06 8.20
N ILE A 85 -20.09 18.79 6.90
CA ILE A 85 -20.87 17.81 6.17
C ILE A 85 -19.96 16.61 5.90
N LYS A 86 -20.31 15.45 6.45
CA LYS A 86 -19.58 14.19 6.20
C LYS A 86 -20.49 13.22 5.47
N LEU A 87 -20.05 12.74 4.31
CA LEU A 87 -20.75 11.74 3.51
C LEU A 87 -19.88 10.49 3.41
N ASP A 88 -20.44 9.34 3.79
CA ASP A 88 -19.89 8.01 3.47
C ASP A 88 -20.72 7.43 2.32
N LEU A 89 -20.21 7.55 1.10
CA LEU A 89 -20.99 7.18 -0.09
C LEU A 89 -21.19 5.68 -0.21
N ASN A 90 -20.34 4.85 0.40
CA ASN A 90 -20.54 3.42 0.37
C ASN A 90 -21.80 3.03 1.15
N GLY A 91 -21.99 3.62 2.35
CA GLY A 91 -23.21 3.40 3.13
C GLY A 91 -24.48 3.81 2.37
N TRP A 92 -24.46 4.98 1.72
CA TRP A 92 -25.55 5.44 0.87
C TRP A 92 -25.83 4.48 -0.30
N HIS A 93 -24.80 4.05 -1.01
CA HIS A 93 -24.93 3.14 -2.14
C HIS A 93 -25.53 1.78 -1.75
N GLN A 94 -25.04 1.18 -0.66
CA GLN A 94 -25.53 -0.13 -0.20
C GLN A 94 -27.01 -0.09 0.21
N ASN A 95 -27.45 0.98 0.87
CA ASN A 95 -28.84 1.13 1.28
C ASN A 95 -29.78 1.35 0.08
N ALA A 96 -29.36 2.13 -0.92
CA ALA A 96 -30.14 2.35 -2.14
C ALA A 96 -30.41 1.05 -2.93
N ILE A 97 -29.45 0.13 -2.97
CA ILE A 97 -29.62 -1.20 -3.60
C ILE A 97 -30.72 -2.00 -2.91
N VAL A 98 -30.71 -2.06 -1.57
CA VAL A 98 -31.66 -2.86 -0.78
C VAL A 98 -33.10 -2.41 -0.98
N GLU A 99 -33.32 -1.11 -1.15
CA GLU A 99 -34.66 -0.55 -1.30
C GLU A 99 -35.25 -0.72 -2.71
N ASN A 100 -34.51 -1.35 -3.65
CA ASN A 100 -34.87 -1.46 -5.08
C ASN A 100 -35.23 -0.10 -5.70
N SER A 101 -34.76 0.96 -5.05
CA SER A 101 -35.04 2.35 -5.31
C SER A 101 -33.87 2.87 -6.13
N VAL A 102 -33.98 2.75 -7.45
CA VAL A 102 -33.13 3.54 -8.36
C VAL A 102 -33.65 4.98 -8.46
N VAL A 103 -34.54 5.41 -7.54
CA VAL A 103 -34.72 6.85 -7.25
C VAL A 103 -33.32 7.35 -6.91
N SER A 104 -32.84 8.38 -7.62
CA SER A 104 -31.40 8.57 -7.72
C SER A 104 -30.80 8.74 -6.32
N LEU A 105 -29.76 7.96 -5.98
CA LEU A 105 -28.97 8.07 -4.75
C LEU A 105 -28.76 9.53 -4.29
N ILE A 106 -28.57 10.40 -5.28
CA ILE A 106 -28.37 11.84 -5.14
C ILE A 106 -29.62 12.57 -4.62
N GLU A 107 -30.82 12.19 -5.06
CA GLU A 107 -32.08 12.72 -4.52
C GLU A 107 -32.26 12.36 -3.05
N GLU A 108 -31.94 11.12 -2.65
CA GLU A 108 -32.02 10.69 -1.25
C GLU A 108 -31.02 11.43 -0.38
N ILE A 109 -29.76 11.57 -0.85
CA ILE A 109 -28.74 12.38 -0.18
C ILE A 109 -29.22 13.83 -0.01
N ASN A 110 -29.70 14.48 -1.08
CA ASN A 110 -30.17 15.86 -1.01
C ASN A 110 -31.37 16.01 -0.07
N LYS A 111 -32.34 15.08 -0.12
CA LYS A 111 -33.53 15.09 0.74
C LYS A 111 -33.14 14.92 2.20
N SER A 112 -32.25 13.99 2.52
CA SER A 112 -31.80 13.78 3.90
C SER A 112 -31.04 14.99 4.42
N LEU A 113 -30.11 15.54 3.64
CA LEU A 113 -29.36 16.72 4.06
C LEU A 113 -30.27 17.95 4.18
N LEU A 114 -31.25 18.12 3.31
CA LEU A 114 -32.24 19.21 3.42
C LEU A 114 -32.98 19.18 4.76
N VAL A 115 -33.33 17.99 5.26
CA VAL A 115 -33.93 17.83 6.59
C VAL A 115 -32.98 18.32 7.69
N ASP A 116 -31.70 18.00 7.60
CA ASP A 116 -30.70 18.44 8.59
C ASP A 116 -30.46 19.95 8.53
N PHE A 117 -30.37 20.54 7.32
CA PHE A 117 -30.26 21.99 7.13
C PHE A 117 -31.45 22.73 7.75
N ARG A 118 -32.69 22.26 7.52
CA ARG A 118 -33.89 22.85 8.12
C ARG A 118 -33.90 22.78 9.64
N LYS A 119 -33.34 21.72 10.23
CA LYS A 119 -33.21 21.58 11.69
C LYS A 119 -32.14 22.51 12.26
N GLN A 120 -31.00 22.63 11.58
CA GLN A 120 -29.85 23.41 12.07
C GLN A 120 -30.01 24.92 11.82
N PHE A 121 -30.74 25.29 10.76
CA PHE A 121 -30.98 26.67 10.36
C PHE A 121 -32.49 26.94 10.20
N PRO A 122 -33.27 26.89 11.29
CA PRO A 122 -34.73 27.04 11.24
C PRO A 122 -35.19 28.41 10.73
N GLU A 123 -34.34 29.43 10.82
CA GLU A 123 -34.60 30.79 10.34
C GLU A 123 -34.45 30.94 8.82
N ILE A 124 -33.85 29.96 8.13
CA ILE A 124 -33.61 29.99 6.69
C ILE A 124 -34.64 29.13 5.97
N VAL A 125 -35.30 29.72 4.98
CA VAL A 125 -36.33 29.02 4.18
C VAL A 125 -35.68 28.30 3.01
N PHE A 126 -35.59 26.97 3.11
CA PHE A 126 -35.07 26.12 2.03
C PHE A 126 -36.21 25.55 1.17
N GLU A 127 -36.09 25.67 -0.16
CA GLU A 127 -37.01 25.05 -1.12
C GLU A 127 -37.03 23.52 -0.99
N GLU A 128 -38.17 22.90 -1.30
CA GLU A 128 -38.41 21.47 -1.07
C GLU A 128 -37.54 20.53 -1.93
N LYS A 129 -36.97 21.05 -3.03
CA LYS A 129 -36.04 20.33 -3.92
C LYS A 129 -34.67 21.01 -3.99
N SER A 130 -34.27 21.73 -2.94
CA SER A 130 -32.94 22.33 -2.88
C SER A 130 -31.84 21.26 -2.90
N SER A 131 -30.85 21.45 -3.77
CA SER A 131 -29.63 20.66 -3.75
C SER A 131 -28.74 21.07 -2.57
N LEU A 132 -27.83 20.19 -2.14
CA LEU A 132 -26.86 20.50 -1.10
C LEU A 132 -26.07 21.79 -1.41
N ALA A 133 -25.65 21.96 -2.67
CA ALA A 133 -24.94 23.15 -3.10
C ALA A 133 -25.77 24.43 -2.91
N ARG A 134 -27.09 24.35 -3.16
CA ARG A 134 -28.01 25.46 -2.93
C ARG A 134 -28.18 25.75 -1.45
N CYS A 135 -28.40 24.73 -0.62
CA CYS A 135 -28.53 24.91 0.83
C CYS A 135 -27.27 25.57 1.44
N ILE A 136 -26.07 25.15 1.02
CA ILE A 136 -24.81 25.76 1.46
C ILE A 136 -24.74 27.24 1.07
N LYS A 137 -25.10 27.57 -0.16
CA LYS A 137 -25.11 28.96 -0.65
C LYS A 137 -26.09 29.84 0.14
N GLU A 138 -27.29 29.33 0.40
CA GLU A 138 -28.31 30.05 1.17
C GLU A 138 -27.85 30.32 2.61
N VAL A 139 -27.28 29.31 3.31
CA VAL A 139 -26.71 29.51 4.64
C VAL A 139 -25.58 30.54 4.62
N TYR A 140 -24.65 30.42 3.67
CA TYR A 140 -23.53 31.36 3.58
C TYR A 140 -23.98 32.79 3.27
N ALA A 141 -24.98 32.97 2.40
CA ALA A 141 -25.50 34.28 2.05
C ALA A 141 -26.16 34.99 3.26
N GLU A 142 -26.92 34.24 4.07
CA GLU A 142 -27.65 34.80 5.21
C GLU A 142 -26.78 34.98 6.46
N THR A 143 -25.78 34.10 6.66
CA THR A 143 -25.04 34.03 7.94
C THR A 143 -23.54 34.28 7.82
N GLY A 144 -22.97 34.19 6.61
CA GLY A 144 -21.53 34.17 6.38
C GLY A 144 -20.83 32.88 6.84
N GLU A 145 -21.57 31.89 7.37
CA GLU A 145 -20.99 30.65 7.88
C GLU A 145 -20.47 29.76 6.74
N LYS A 146 -19.28 29.20 6.96
CA LYS A 146 -18.61 28.32 5.99
C LYS A 146 -18.69 26.85 6.39
N PHE A 147 -18.50 25.99 5.39
CA PHE A 147 -18.60 24.55 5.51
C PHE A 147 -17.27 23.85 5.28
N VAL A 148 -17.02 22.80 6.05
CA VAL A 148 -16.00 21.79 5.75
C VAL A 148 -16.72 20.54 5.23
N ILE A 149 -16.36 20.10 4.03
CA ILE A 149 -16.99 18.94 3.36
C ILE A 149 -16.02 17.77 3.40
N ILE A 150 -16.49 16.61 3.85
CA ILE A 150 -15.73 15.37 3.92
C ILE A 150 -16.50 14.30 3.15
N ILE A 151 -15.89 13.71 2.11
CA ILE A 151 -16.48 12.60 1.37
C ILE A 151 -15.57 11.37 1.50
N ASP A 152 -16.05 10.36 2.19
CA ASP A 152 -15.42 9.03 2.27
C ASP A 152 -15.99 8.13 1.17
N GLU A 153 -15.14 7.27 0.64
CA GLU A 153 -15.45 6.36 -0.47
C GLU A 153 -16.03 7.07 -1.71
N TYR A 154 -15.47 8.22 -2.09
CA TYR A 154 -15.97 9.02 -3.23
C TYR A 154 -15.99 8.26 -4.56
N ASP A 155 -15.14 7.25 -4.68
CA ASP A 155 -14.95 6.42 -5.87
C ASP A 155 -15.87 5.20 -5.91
N VAL A 156 -16.72 4.95 -4.91
CA VAL A 156 -17.53 3.73 -4.81
C VAL A 156 -18.40 3.47 -6.05
N LEU A 157 -19.07 4.50 -6.60
CA LEU A 157 -19.89 4.34 -7.81
C LEU A 157 -19.07 3.94 -9.05
N ILE A 158 -17.79 4.34 -9.10
CA ILE A 158 -16.87 3.94 -10.17
C ILE A 158 -16.48 2.48 -10.00
N ARG A 159 -16.17 2.07 -8.76
CA ARG A 159 -15.75 0.69 -8.46
C ARG A 159 -16.85 -0.33 -8.66
N GLU A 160 -18.07 0.02 -8.28
CA GLU A 160 -19.26 -0.83 -8.42
C GLU A 160 -19.84 -0.81 -9.85
N GLN A 161 -19.22 -0.06 -10.77
CA GLN A 161 -19.62 0.03 -12.19
C GLN A 161 -21.12 0.28 -12.36
N VAL A 162 -21.64 1.27 -11.63
CA VAL A 162 -23.08 1.58 -11.63
C VAL A 162 -23.57 2.00 -13.03
N PRO A 163 -24.89 1.90 -13.31
CA PRO A 163 -25.44 2.36 -14.58
C PRO A 163 -25.05 3.81 -14.91
N GLN A 164 -24.77 4.09 -16.18
CA GLN A 164 -24.27 5.39 -16.65
C GLN A 164 -25.16 6.58 -16.20
N SER A 165 -26.47 6.41 -16.16
CA SER A 165 -27.40 7.45 -15.70
C SER A 165 -27.20 7.85 -14.23
N LEU A 166 -26.94 6.88 -13.35
CA LEU A 166 -26.64 7.13 -11.95
C LEU A 166 -25.25 7.78 -11.80
N PHE A 167 -24.28 7.29 -12.56
CA PHE A 167 -22.94 7.87 -12.59
C PHE A 167 -22.96 9.34 -13.05
N ASP A 168 -23.70 9.67 -14.11
CA ASP A 168 -23.84 11.04 -14.61
C ASP A 168 -24.52 11.96 -13.58
N SER A 169 -25.55 11.46 -12.89
CA SER A 169 -26.20 12.19 -11.79
C SER A 169 -25.23 12.47 -10.65
N TYR A 170 -24.41 11.49 -10.26
CA TYR A 170 -23.38 11.65 -9.24
C TYR A 170 -22.30 12.67 -9.66
N LEU A 171 -21.82 12.61 -10.90
CA LEU A 171 -20.89 13.61 -11.40
C LEU A 171 -21.51 15.01 -11.43
N SER A 172 -22.79 15.14 -11.79
CA SER A 172 -23.51 16.41 -11.75
C SER A 172 -23.57 16.98 -10.32
N PHE A 173 -23.84 16.12 -9.33
CA PHE A 173 -23.82 16.47 -7.91
C PHE A 173 -22.46 17.01 -7.46
N LEU A 174 -21.37 16.30 -7.76
CA LEU A 174 -20.03 16.75 -7.39
C LEU A 174 -19.64 18.06 -8.10
N ASN A 175 -19.99 18.21 -9.39
CA ASN A 175 -19.75 19.45 -10.13
C ASN A 175 -20.48 20.64 -9.51
N GLY A 176 -21.74 20.46 -9.15
CA GLY A 176 -22.53 21.51 -8.49
C GLY A 176 -21.94 21.96 -7.15
N LEU A 177 -21.26 21.06 -6.44
CA LEU A 177 -20.61 21.37 -5.16
C LEU A 177 -19.22 22.01 -5.31
N PHE A 178 -18.42 21.56 -6.27
CA PHE A 178 -16.99 21.91 -6.30
C PHE A 178 -16.58 22.80 -7.48
N LYS A 179 -17.36 22.87 -8.57
CA LYS A 179 -17.04 23.71 -9.72
C LYS A 179 -17.77 25.04 -9.76
N ASP A 180 -18.92 25.14 -9.10
CA ASP A 180 -19.67 26.40 -9.06
C ASP A 180 -18.83 27.47 -8.32
N THR A 181 -18.47 28.54 -9.03
CA THR A 181 -17.67 29.62 -8.44
C THR A 181 -18.44 30.38 -7.37
N ALA A 182 -19.78 30.34 -7.39
CA ALA A 182 -20.63 31.00 -6.41
C ALA A 182 -20.66 30.27 -5.05
N ILE A 183 -20.46 28.95 -5.02
CA ILE A 183 -20.38 28.20 -3.75
C ILE A 183 -18.98 28.22 -3.14
N ARG A 184 -17.93 28.43 -3.94
CA ARG A 184 -16.54 28.35 -3.47
C ARG A 184 -16.24 29.18 -2.20
N PRO A 185 -16.72 30.45 -2.05
CA PRO A 185 -16.49 31.23 -0.83
C PRO A 185 -17.11 30.62 0.44
N ALA A 186 -18.17 29.82 0.27
CA ALA A 186 -18.87 29.14 1.35
C ALA A 186 -18.16 27.86 1.83
N ILE A 187 -17.21 27.31 1.05
CA ILE A 187 -16.47 26.10 1.42
C ILE A 187 -15.12 26.50 2.02
N ALA A 188 -14.94 26.22 3.30
CA ALA A 188 -13.68 26.43 4.01
C ALA A 188 -12.62 25.40 3.60
N LEU A 189 -13.01 24.12 3.51
CA LEU A 189 -12.15 23.00 3.12
C LEU A 189 -13.02 21.88 2.54
N ALA A 190 -12.56 21.20 1.50
CA ALA A 190 -13.13 19.93 1.06
C ALA A 190 -12.04 18.85 1.11
N TYR A 191 -12.34 17.74 1.78
CA TYR A 191 -11.47 16.58 1.87
C TYR A 191 -12.22 15.36 1.34
N ILE A 192 -11.74 14.77 0.25
CA ILE A 192 -12.31 13.54 -0.30
C ILE A 192 -11.26 12.42 -0.21
N THR A 193 -11.73 11.20 0.03
CA THR A 193 -10.84 10.03 0.11
C THR A 193 -11.51 8.80 -0.48
N GLY A 194 -10.69 7.95 -1.08
CA GLY A 194 -11.10 6.80 -1.87
C GLY A 194 -9.93 5.85 -2.08
N ILE A 195 -10.15 4.78 -2.84
CA ILE A 195 -9.08 3.84 -3.20
C ILE A 195 -8.34 4.35 -4.43
N ILE A 196 -9.06 4.63 -5.51
CA ILE A 196 -8.47 5.12 -6.76
C ILE A 196 -8.34 6.65 -6.74
N PRO A 197 -7.38 7.23 -7.49
CA PRO A 197 -7.34 8.67 -7.75
C PRO A 197 -8.50 9.13 -8.64
N ILE A 198 -8.57 10.42 -8.93
CA ILE A 198 -9.63 10.98 -9.77
C ILE A 198 -9.47 10.45 -11.21
N VAL A 199 -10.55 9.88 -11.75
CA VAL A 199 -10.56 9.27 -13.10
C VAL A 199 -10.21 10.31 -14.16
N ARG A 200 -9.20 10.06 -15.00
CA ARG A 200 -8.67 11.05 -15.96
C ARG A 200 -9.59 11.29 -17.16
N ASP A 201 -10.31 10.27 -17.63
CA ASP A 201 -11.08 10.34 -18.88
C ASP A 201 -12.41 11.11 -18.74
N LYS A 202 -13.21 10.79 -17.73
CA LYS A 202 -14.60 11.22 -17.58
C LYS A 202 -14.80 12.17 -16.40
N VAL A 203 -13.94 12.07 -15.37
CA VAL A 203 -14.14 12.74 -14.07
C VAL A 203 -13.15 13.88 -13.83
N GLN A 204 -11.93 13.83 -14.36
CA GLN A 204 -10.90 14.83 -14.08
C GLN A 204 -11.30 16.21 -14.61
N SER A 205 -11.92 16.27 -15.80
CA SER A 205 -12.50 17.53 -16.30
C SER A 205 -13.62 18.08 -15.40
N LYS A 206 -14.13 17.28 -14.46
CA LYS A 206 -15.21 17.60 -13.51
C LYS A 206 -14.70 17.84 -12.07
N LEU A 207 -13.53 17.32 -11.71
CA LEU A 207 -12.93 17.47 -10.37
C LEU A 207 -11.50 18.05 -10.38
N ASN A 208 -11.09 18.73 -11.44
CA ASN A 208 -9.75 19.35 -11.56
C ASN A 208 -9.42 20.44 -10.53
N GLU A 209 -10.36 20.81 -9.66
CA GLU A 209 -10.15 21.74 -8.55
C GLU A 209 -9.44 21.10 -7.35
N PHE A 210 -9.39 19.76 -7.30
CA PHE A 210 -8.76 19.02 -6.21
C PHE A 210 -7.25 18.88 -6.41
N THR A 211 -6.48 19.13 -5.36
CA THR A 211 -5.10 18.69 -5.28
C THR A 211 -5.08 17.22 -4.89
N GLU A 212 -4.57 16.36 -5.76
CA GLU A 212 -4.49 14.91 -5.55
C GLU A 212 -3.20 14.50 -4.84
N TYR A 213 -3.37 13.68 -3.80
CA TYR A 213 -2.32 12.95 -3.11
C TYR A 213 -2.64 11.47 -3.24
N THR A 214 -1.70 10.67 -3.75
CA THR A 214 -1.92 9.27 -4.11
C THR A 214 -0.75 8.40 -3.64
N MET A 215 -0.86 7.08 -3.80
CA MET A 215 0.26 6.15 -3.55
C MET A 215 1.48 6.41 -4.46
N LEU A 216 1.29 7.04 -5.63
CA LEU A 216 2.38 7.41 -6.53
C LEU A 216 3.08 8.72 -6.11
N ASN A 217 2.32 9.60 -5.45
CA ASN A 217 2.81 10.89 -4.99
C ASN A 217 1.91 11.42 -3.87
N SER A 218 2.28 11.14 -2.63
CA SER A 218 1.54 11.57 -1.44
C SER A 218 2.07 12.88 -0.84
N GLY A 219 3.17 13.42 -1.39
CA GLY A 219 3.70 14.74 -1.08
C GLY A 219 3.80 15.02 0.42
N ARG A 220 3.25 16.16 0.85
CA ARG A 220 3.24 16.56 2.26
C ARG A 220 2.43 15.64 3.19
N LEU A 221 1.58 14.77 2.63
CA LEU A 221 0.72 13.87 3.41
C LEU A 221 1.34 12.49 3.61
N SER A 222 2.55 12.23 3.08
CA SER A 222 3.21 10.91 3.08
C SER A 222 3.21 10.24 4.46
N GLY A 223 3.62 10.96 5.52
CA GLY A 223 3.67 10.45 6.89
C GLY A 223 2.30 10.18 7.55
N HIS A 224 1.19 10.52 6.87
CA HIS A 224 -0.17 10.37 7.38
C HIS A 224 -1.00 9.34 6.60
N VAL A 225 -0.42 8.73 5.57
CA VAL A 225 -1.10 7.71 4.73
C VAL A 225 -1.25 6.39 5.49
N GLY A 226 -0.19 5.92 6.15
CA GLY A 226 -0.14 4.69 6.95
C GLY A 226 0.70 4.88 8.22
N PHE A 227 1.21 3.79 8.80
CA PHE A 227 2.13 3.87 9.94
C PHE A 227 3.56 4.01 9.46
N THR A 228 4.34 4.84 10.13
CA THR A 228 5.77 5.05 9.87
C THR A 228 6.59 3.99 10.60
N ARG A 229 7.85 3.80 10.20
CA ARG A 229 8.76 2.86 10.85
C ARG A 229 8.91 3.17 12.35
N GLU A 230 8.98 4.44 12.73
CA GLU A 230 9.12 4.87 14.11
C GLU A 230 7.88 4.51 14.95
N GLU A 231 6.69 4.69 14.39
CA GLU A 231 5.43 4.32 15.07
C GLU A 231 5.28 2.81 15.20
N VAL A 232 5.66 2.03 14.17
CA VAL A 232 5.62 0.57 14.25
C VAL A 232 6.66 0.05 15.23
N ALA A 233 7.86 0.63 15.27
CA ALA A 233 8.88 0.26 16.25
C ALA A 233 8.39 0.50 17.69
N ALA A 234 7.72 1.63 17.95
CA ALA A 234 7.13 1.90 19.26
C ALA A 234 6.04 0.89 19.63
N LEU A 235 5.17 0.52 18.69
CA LEU A 235 4.17 -0.53 18.90
C LEU A 235 4.82 -1.90 19.18
N CYS A 236 5.87 -2.26 18.45
CA CYS A 236 6.61 -3.49 18.68
C CYS A 236 7.22 -3.53 20.09
N ASP A 237 7.81 -2.41 20.55
CA ASP A 237 8.36 -2.31 21.92
C ASP A 237 7.28 -2.43 22.98
N GLU A 238 6.12 -1.79 22.79
CA GLU A 238 4.98 -1.84 23.71
C GLU A 238 4.38 -3.25 23.83
N TYR A 239 4.26 -3.95 22.71
CA TYR A 239 3.62 -5.26 22.63
C TYR A 239 4.59 -6.44 22.66
N GLY A 240 5.91 -6.19 22.81
CA GLY A 240 6.93 -7.25 22.86
C GLY A 240 7.11 -8.03 21.56
N MET A 241 6.83 -7.41 20.41
CA MET A 241 6.91 -8.03 19.09
C MET A 241 8.26 -7.73 18.41
N ASP A 242 8.72 -8.64 17.54
CA ASP A 242 9.99 -8.48 16.81
C ASP A 242 9.87 -7.42 15.68
N LYS A 243 10.76 -6.43 15.67
CA LYS A 243 10.68 -5.29 14.74
C LYS A 243 11.03 -5.68 13.32
N GLU A 244 12.08 -6.47 13.16
CA GLU A 244 12.58 -6.93 11.88
C GLU A 244 11.57 -7.86 11.19
N GLU A 245 10.94 -8.75 11.95
CA GLU A 245 9.88 -9.63 11.46
C GLU A 245 8.61 -8.83 11.13
N CYS A 246 8.23 -7.84 11.96
CA CYS A 246 7.12 -6.92 11.63
C CYS A 246 7.37 -6.17 10.32
N ALA A 247 8.60 -5.68 10.11
CA ALA A 247 9.00 -5.02 8.88
C ALA A 247 8.92 -5.96 7.67
N ARG A 248 9.39 -7.20 7.82
CA ARG A 248 9.30 -8.23 6.77
C ARG A 248 7.86 -8.51 6.34
N TRP A 249 6.93 -8.54 7.29
CA TRP A 249 5.53 -8.83 7.03
C TRP A 249 4.73 -7.64 6.49
N TYR A 250 5.01 -6.41 6.94
CA TYR A 250 4.08 -5.29 6.74
C TYR A 250 4.70 -3.97 6.25
N ASP A 251 6.03 -3.82 6.18
CA ASP A 251 6.70 -2.64 5.58
C ASP A 251 6.63 -2.69 4.04
N GLY A 252 7.23 -1.73 3.35
CA GLY A 252 7.57 -1.85 1.93
C GLY A 252 6.78 -0.94 1.00
N TYR A 253 5.84 -0.14 1.50
CA TYR A 253 5.18 0.90 0.71
C TYR A 253 6.00 2.19 0.71
N ARG A 254 6.81 2.38 -0.32
CA ARG A 254 7.68 3.55 -0.47
C ARG A 254 6.88 4.72 -1.03
N LEU A 255 6.68 5.76 -0.23
CA LEU A 255 5.94 6.96 -0.64
C LEU A 255 6.86 8.10 -1.08
N THR A 256 8.06 8.16 -0.49
CA THR A 256 9.14 9.08 -0.85
C THR A 256 10.48 8.38 -0.67
N ASP A 257 11.58 9.02 -1.04
CA ASP A 257 12.93 8.45 -0.84
C ASP A 257 13.27 8.17 0.63
N THR A 258 12.54 8.77 1.58
CA THR A 258 12.82 8.67 3.02
C THR A 258 11.65 8.16 3.85
N ILE A 259 10.48 7.93 3.24
CA ILE A 259 9.26 7.52 3.95
C ILE A 259 8.74 6.25 3.33
N ASP A 260 8.94 5.16 4.07
CA ASP A 260 8.22 3.90 3.90
C ASP A 260 7.08 3.86 4.92
N ILE A 261 5.95 3.29 4.53
CA ILE A 261 4.80 3.11 5.42
C ILE A 261 4.34 1.66 5.48
N TYR A 262 3.68 1.35 6.59
CA TYR A 262 3.10 0.07 6.90
C TYR A 262 1.58 0.14 6.78
N ASN A 263 0.97 -0.99 6.45
CA ASN A 263 -0.49 -1.14 6.50
C ASN A 263 -0.98 -1.09 7.97
N PRO A 264 -1.73 -0.05 8.37
CA PRO A 264 -2.17 0.11 9.76
C PRO A 264 -2.98 -1.07 10.30
N LEU A 265 -3.90 -1.63 9.51
CA LEU A 265 -4.74 -2.74 9.99
C LEU A 265 -3.91 -3.99 10.26
N ALA A 266 -2.95 -4.29 9.38
CA ALA A 266 -2.12 -5.49 9.51
C ALA A 266 -1.23 -5.40 10.74
N VAL A 267 -0.58 -4.24 10.97
CA VAL A 267 0.21 -4.00 12.18
C VAL A 267 -0.65 -4.10 13.44
N VAL A 268 -1.81 -3.41 13.49
CA VAL A 268 -2.72 -3.47 14.65
C VAL A 268 -3.18 -4.91 14.91
N SER A 269 -3.50 -5.67 13.86
CA SER A 269 -3.95 -7.06 14.00
C SER A 269 -2.83 -7.96 14.54
N ALA A 270 -1.60 -7.76 14.07
CA ALA A 270 -0.45 -8.51 14.55
C ALA A 270 -0.14 -8.23 16.02
N MET A 271 -0.17 -6.96 16.44
CA MET A 271 0.06 -6.58 17.85
C MET A 271 -1.00 -7.19 18.77
N ARG A 272 -2.28 -7.12 18.36
CA ARG A 272 -3.40 -7.67 19.15
C ARG A 272 -3.37 -9.20 19.25
N ASN A 273 -3.08 -9.87 18.14
CA ASN A 273 -3.07 -11.33 18.09
C ASN A 273 -1.74 -11.93 18.58
N GLN A 274 -0.71 -11.10 18.79
CA GLN A 274 0.65 -11.53 19.14
C GLN A 274 1.22 -12.53 18.13
N GLU A 275 0.86 -12.34 16.85
CA GLU A 275 1.20 -13.26 15.77
C GLU A 275 1.41 -12.48 14.47
N PHE A 276 2.46 -12.82 13.73
CA PHE A 276 2.63 -12.34 12.36
C PHE A 276 1.92 -13.27 11.38
N GLY A 277 1.16 -12.69 10.47
CA GLY A 277 0.37 -13.45 9.50
C GLY A 277 -0.33 -12.56 8.48
N SER A 278 -1.05 -13.20 7.55
CA SER A 278 -1.88 -12.49 6.57
C SER A 278 -3.16 -12.00 7.24
N TYR A 279 -3.26 -10.70 7.43
CA TYR A 279 -4.45 -9.97 7.83
C TYR A 279 -5.11 -9.26 6.65
N TRP A 280 -4.47 -9.23 5.47
CA TRP A 280 -4.94 -8.63 4.22
C TRP A 280 -6.22 -9.28 3.66
N SER A 281 -6.41 -10.60 3.87
CA SER A 281 -7.50 -11.37 3.27
C SER A 281 -8.66 -11.63 4.24
N ILE A 282 -9.58 -10.67 4.33
CA ILE A 282 -10.95 -10.96 4.78
C ILE A 282 -11.90 -10.31 3.76
N THR A 283 -12.38 -11.17 2.85
CA THR A 283 -13.47 -11.04 1.86
C THR A 283 -13.37 -9.92 0.80
N GLY A 284 -13.21 -10.32 -0.48
CA GLY A 284 -13.43 -9.48 -1.68
C GLY A 284 -12.18 -8.95 -2.41
N SER A 285 -11.01 -9.00 -1.80
CA SER A 285 -9.76 -8.47 -2.38
C SER A 285 -8.99 -9.49 -3.24
N PHE A 286 -9.21 -10.79 -3.01
CA PHE A 286 -8.52 -11.90 -3.68
C PHE A 286 -8.91 -12.09 -5.16
N GLU A 287 -10.20 -12.01 -5.47
CA GLU A 287 -10.72 -12.17 -6.83
C GLU A 287 -10.18 -11.06 -7.74
N ALA A 288 -10.14 -9.82 -7.22
CA ALA A 288 -9.58 -8.68 -7.93
C ALA A 288 -8.14 -8.93 -8.39
N LEU A 289 -7.20 -9.30 -7.50
CA LEU A 289 -5.78 -9.45 -7.89
C LEU A 289 -5.60 -10.50 -9.02
N LYS A 290 -6.27 -11.65 -8.90
CA LYS A 290 -6.16 -12.75 -9.86
C LYS A 290 -6.59 -12.32 -11.25
N ASP A 291 -7.72 -11.62 -11.37
CA ASP A 291 -8.28 -11.26 -12.67
C ASP A 291 -7.38 -10.30 -13.45
N TYR A 292 -6.59 -9.47 -12.75
CA TYR A 292 -5.68 -8.52 -13.38
C TYR A 292 -4.32 -9.14 -13.76
N ILE A 293 -3.69 -9.93 -12.88
CA ILE A 293 -2.36 -10.50 -13.16
C ILE A 293 -2.39 -11.68 -14.15
N LEU A 294 -3.58 -12.15 -14.49
CA LEU A 294 -3.84 -13.18 -15.51
C LEU A 294 -4.36 -12.59 -16.83
N MET A 295 -4.42 -11.26 -16.97
CA MET A 295 -4.76 -10.64 -18.26
C MET A 295 -3.72 -10.97 -19.32
N ASP A 296 -4.14 -11.08 -20.57
CA ASP A 296 -3.27 -11.45 -21.69
C ASP A 296 -2.53 -10.24 -22.28
N PHE A 297 -1.75 -9.56 -21.42
CA PHE A 297 -0.84 -8.49 -21.86
C PHE A 297 0.58 -9.04 -22.03
N GLU A 298 1.24 -8.64 -23.11
CA GLU A 298 2.62 -9.06 -23.39
C GLU A 298 3.54 -8.73 -22.20
N GLY A 299 4.31 -9.71 -21.74
CA GLY A 299 5.30 -9.56 -20.67
C GLY A 299 4.76 -9.64 -19.24
N ILE A 300 3.43 -9.59 -19.02
CA ILE A 300 2.86 -9.55 -17.67
C ILE A 300 3.23 -10.78 -16.84
N ARG A 301 3.23 -11.96 -17.45
CA ARG A 301 3.57 -13.23 -16.79
C ARG A 301 5.01 -13.21 -16.28
N GLN A 302 5.94 -12.74 -17.12
CA GLN A 302 7.36 -12.65 -16.77
C GLN A 302 7.56 -11.69 -15.60
N ASP A 303 6.88 -10.54 -15.63
CA ASP A 303 6.95 -9.55 -14.56
C ASP A 303 6.33 -10.04 -13.25
N VAL A 304 5.22 -10.79 -13.32
CA VAL A 304 4.60 -11.46 -12.16
C VAL A 304 5.57 -12.45 -11.53
N VAL A 305 6.22 -13.29 -12.34
CA VAL A 305 7.26 -14.24 -11.86
C VAL A 305 8.42 -13.49 -11.21
N ALA A 306 8.92 -12.43 -11.85
CA ALA A 306 10.03 -11.64 -11.33
C ALA A 306 9.68 -10.99 -9.97
N MET A 307 8.48 -10.40 -9.83
CA MET A 307 8.04 -9.77 -8.59
C MET A 307 7.77 -10.78 -7.46
N ILE A 308 7.17 -11.94 -7.75
CA ILE A 308 7.01 -13.04 -6.77
C ILE A 308 8.38 -13.50 -6.25
N SER A 309 9.39 -13.46 -7.11
CA SER A 309 10.79 -13.77 -6.80
C SER A 309 11.52 -12.63 -6.06
N GLY A 310 10.81 -11.53 -5.76
CA GLY A 310 11.34 -10.39 -5.03
C GLY A 310 12.13 -9.41 -5.89
N GLY A 311 12.01 -9.48 -7.22
CA GLY A 311 12.50 -8.47 -8.15
C GLY A 311 11.55 -7.26 -8.24
N SER A 312 12.02 -6.22 -8.94
CA SER A 312 11.23 -5.05 -9.33
C SER A 312 11.12 -4.97 -10.85
N VAL A 313 10.03 -4.41 -11.34
CA VAL A 313 9.77 -4.29 -12.79
C VAL A 313 9.52 -2.84 -13.16
N GLU A 314 9.99 -2.39 -14.32
CA GLU A 314 9.70 -1.05 -14.83
C GLU A 314 8.20 -0.89 -15.12
N VAL A 315 7.66 0.30 -14.85
CA VAL A 315 6.26 0.62 -15.10
C VAL A 315 6.09 2.09 -15.50
N ASP A 316 5.42 2.34 -16.62
CA ASP A 316 4.94 3.68 -16.96
C ASP A 316 3.59 3.97 -16.30
N VAL A 317 3.62 4.77 -15.23
CA VAL A 317 2.40 5.13 -14.47
C VAL A 317 1.56 6.22 -15.11
N HIS A 318 1.95 6.74 -16.29
CA HIS A 318 1.28 7.87 -16.93
C HIS A 318 0.18 7.44 -17.91
N SER A 319 0.22 6.23 -18.45
CA SER A 319 -0.81 5.73 -19.39
C SER A 319 -2.15 5.45 -18.72
N TYR A 320 -2.12 5.06 -17.43
CA TYR A 320 -3.32 4.66 -16.71
C TYR A 320 -4.31 5.82 -16.54
N LEU A 321 -5.56 5.57 -16.92
CA LEU A 321 -6.65 6.56 -16.90
C LEU A 321 -7.41 6.60 -15.56
N ASN A 322 -6.97 5.86 -14.54
CA ASN A 322 -7.65 5.72 -13.26
C ASN A 322 -9.05 5.08 -13.39
N THR A 323 -9.23 4.18 -14.36
CA THR A 323 -10.46 3.42 -14.66
C THR A 323 -10.39 1.97 -14.16
N MET A 324 -11.53 1.31 -13.96
CA MET A 324 -11.59 -0.07 -13.43
C MET A 324 -11.77 -1.15 -14.51
N ASP A 325 -12.09 -0.75 -15.73
CA ASP A 325 -12.55 -1.60 -16.82
C ASP A 325 -11.75 -1.42 -18.12
N CYS A 326 -11.02 -0.31 -18.24
CA CYS A 326 -10.25 0.04 -19.43
C CYS A 326 -8.75 -0.04 -19.17
N PHE A 327 -8.16 -1.22 -19.41
CA PHE A 327 -6.72 -1.44 -19.40
C PHE A 327 -6.23 -1.68 -20.83
N TYR A 328 -5.15 -1.02 -21.23
CA TYR A 328 -4.57 -1.14 -22.57
C TYR A 328 -3.18 -1.77 -22.55
N SER A 329 -2.56 -1.90 -21.37
CA SER A 329 -1.24 -2.46 -21.18
C SER A 329 -1.06 -3.08 -19.79
N LYS A 330 0.03 -3.85 -19.61
CA LYS A 330 0.47 -4.31 -18.28
C LYS A 330 0.77 -3.14 -17.33
N ASP A 331 1.19 -1.99 -17.86
CA ASP A 331 1.54 -0.82 -17.05
C ASP A 331 0.30 -0.19 -16.42
N ASP A 332 -0.82 -0.18 -17.15
CA ASP A 332 -2.12 0.23 -16.60
C ASP A 332 -2.54 -0.68 -15.44
N VAL A 333 -2.36 -2.00 -15.63
CA VAL A 333 -2.64 -3.01 -14.60
C VAL A 333 -1.77 -2.79 -13.37
N PHE A 334 -0.46 -2.63 -13.54
CA PHE A 334 0.46 -2.43 -12.42
C PHE A 334 0.23 -1.10 -11.70
N THR A 335 -0.07 -0.03 -12.43
CA THR A 335 -0.43 1.28 -11.84
C THR A 335 -1.69 1.17 -10.99
N TYR A 336 -2.68 0.43 -11.48
CA TYR A 336 -3.89 0.16 -10.71
C TYR A 336 -3.60 -0.67 -9.45
N LEU A 337 -2.79 -1.73 -9.56
CA LEU A 337 -2.38 -2.55 -8.41
C LEU A 337 -1.56 -1.76 -7.37
N ILE A 338 -0.81 -0.73 -7.77
CA ILE A 338 -0.15 0.20 -6.84
C ILE A 338 -1.21 0.96 -6.02
N HIS A 339 -2.25 1.50 -6.65
CA HIS A 339 -3.33 2.20 -5.94
C HIS A 339 -4.14 1.29 -5.01
N LEU A 340 -4.28 0.01 -5.36
CA LEU A 340 -4.89 -1.00 -4.50
C LEU A 340 -4.01 -1.45 -3.33
N GLY A 341 -2.72 -1.09 -3.33
CA GLY A 341 -1.76 -1.52 -2.32
C GLY A 341 -1.22 -2.94 -2.52
N TYR A 342 -1.38 -3.52 -3.71
CA TYR A 342 -0.78 -4.80 -4.08
C TYR A 342 0.66 -4.66 -4.60
N LEU A 343 1.05 -3.45 -4.98
CA LEU A 343 2.39 -3.10 -5.40
C LEU A 343 2.83 -1.81 -4.71
N SER A 344 4.13 -1.70 -4.48
CA SER A 344 4.82 -0.48 -4.08
C SER A 344 5.46 0.16 -5.32
N TYR A 345 5.58 1.48 -5.34
CA TYR A 345 6.15 2.23 -6.47
C TYR A 345 7.39 2.99 -6.04
N ASN A 346 8.49 2.76 -6.74
CA ASN A 346 9.71 3.54 -6.61
C ASN A 346 9.76 4.60 -7.71
N LYS A 347 9.46 5.85 -7.34
CA LYS A 347 9.42 6.99 -8.27
C LYS A 347 10.76 7.31 -8.91
N LYS A 348 11.88 7.09 -8.19
CA LYS A 348 13.22 7.40 -8.68
C LYS A 348 13.61 6.46 -9.81
N ASP A 349 13.38 5.17 -9.60
CA ASP A 349 13.78 4.11 -10.54
C ASP A 349 12.68 3.79 -11.55
N LYS A 350 11.46 4.34 -11.35
CA LYS A 350 10.25 4.06 -12.12
C LYS A 350 9.90 2.57 -12.17
N THR A 351 10.09 1.90 -11.05
CA THR A 351 9.82 0.47 -10.90
C THR A 351 8.73 0.22 -9.87
N CYS A 352 8.08 -0.94 -9.95
CA CYS A 352 7.19 -1.45 -8.92
C CYS A 352 7.62 -2.83 -8.44
N CYS A 353 7.20 -3.17 -7.22
CA CYS A 353 7.48 -4.48 -6.61
C CYS A 353 6.39 -4.85 -5.60
N ILE A 354 6.34 -6.13 -5.24
CA ILE A 354 5.51 -6.61 -4.13
C ILE A 354 6.10 -6.08 -2.81
N PRO A 355 5.32 -5.35 -1.98
CA PRO A 355 5.86 -4.60 -0.83
C PRO A 355 6.41 -5.49 0.28
N ASN A 356 5.71 -6.59 0.62
CA ASN A 356 6.03 -7.42 1.78
C ASN A 356 5.53 -8.85 1.63
N GLU A 357 5.82 -9.66 2.66
CA GLU A 357 5.44 -11.07 2.69
C GLU A 357 3.93 -11.29 2.70
N GLU A 358 3.16 -10.46 3.41
CA GLU A 358 1.70 -10.57 3.44
C GLU A 358 1.12 -10.49 2.02
N VAL A 359 1.53 -9.49 1.24
CA VAL A 359 1.07 -9.32 -0.14
C VAL A 359 1.67 -10.39 -1.06
N ARG A 360 2.93 -10.80 -0.86
CA ARG A 360 3.56 -11.87 -1.66
C ARG A 360 2.77 -13.18 -1.59
N GLN A 361 2.25 -13.52 -0.42
CA GLN A 361 1.44 -14.72 -0.25
C GLN A 361 0.12 -14.65 -1.03
N GLU A 362 -0.51 -13.47 -1.11
CA GLU A 362 -1.70 -13.28 -1.93
C GLU A 362 -1.39 -13.44 -3.42
N TRP A 363 -0.28 -12.89 -3.90
CA TRP A 363 0.18 -13.09 -5.28
C TRP A 363 0.41 -14.57 -5.62
N VAL A 364 1.12 -15.31 -4.77
CA VAL A 364 1.32 -16.76 -4.95
C VAL A 364 -0.02 -17.50 -4.95
N ARG A 365 -0.94 -17.13 -4.06
CA ARG A 365 -2.28 -17.74 -4.01
C ARG A 365 -3.08 -17.46 -5.29
N SER A 366 -2.98 -16.26 -5.86
CA SER A 366 -3.68 -15.86 -7.09
C SER A 366 -3.23 -16.63 -8.32
N VAL A 367 -1.93 -16.95 -8.43
CA VAL A 367 -1.40 -17.71 -9.58
C VAL A 367 -1.42 -19.23 -9.39
N LYS A 368 -1.60 -19.72 -8.15
CA LYS A 368 -1.46 -21.13 -7.77
C LYS A 368 -2.22 -22.13 -8.65
N LEU A 369 -3.43 -21.77 -9.09
CA LEU A 369 -4.30 -22.64 -9.88
C LEU A 369 -4.22 -22.39 -11.39
N SER A 370 -3.43 -21.39 -11.82
CA SER A 370 -3.29 -21.08 -13.24
C SER A 370 -2.31 -22.05 -13.93
N PRO A 371 -2.68 -22.69 -15.05
CA PRO A 371 -1.77 -23.53 -15.83
C PRO A 371 -0.50 -22.81 -16.28
N ASP A 372 -0.58 -21.50 -16.56
CA ASP A 372 0.54 -20.69 -17.08
C ASP A 372 1.67 -20.53 -16.05
N TYR A 373 1.36 -20.73 -14.78
CA TYR A 373 2.26 -20.62 -13.64
C TYR A 373 2.60 -21.98 -13.02
N LYS A 374 2.27 -23.09 -13.69
CA LYS A 374 2.55 -24.44 -13.17
C LYS A 374 4.03 -24.64 -12.82
N LYS A 375 4.94 -24.18 -13.69
CA LYS A 375 6.38 -24.36 -13.54
C LYS A 375 6.95 -23.51 -12.38
N LEU A 376 6.48 -22.26 -12.26
CA LEU A 376 6.71 -21.44 -11.07
C LEU A 376 6.28 -22.18 -9.78
N MET A 377 5.09 -22.75 -9.76
CA MET A 377 4.59 -23.48 -8.59
C MET A 377 5.38 -24.75 -8.29
N GLU A 378 5.87 -25.47 -9.31
CA GLU A 378 6.77 -26.60 -9.13
C GLU A 378 8.06 -26.19 -8.41
N ILE A 379 8.66 -25.05 -8.78
CA ILE A 379 9.86 -24.49 -8.13
C ILE A 379 9.55 -24.08 -6.70
N ILE A 380 8.46 -23.34 -6.46
CA ILE A 380 8.04 -22.92 -5.11
C ILE A 380 7.83 -24.16 -4.22
N ASN A 381 7.16 -25.21 -4.71
CA ASN A 381 6.93 -26.44 -3.95
C ASN A 381 8.23 -27.23 -3.71
N ALA A 382 9.18 -27.16 -4.62
CA ALA A 382 10.49 -27.80 -4.48
C ALA A 382 11.46 -27.02 -3.57
N SER A 383 11.24 -25.72 -3.35
CA SER A 383 12.14 -24.84 -2.60
C SER A 383 12.43 -25.29 -1.16
N LYS A 384 11.48 -25.98 -0.50
CA LYS A 384 11.73 -26.61 0.81
C LYS A 384 12.81 -27.69 0.73
N LYS A 385 12.72 -28.57 -0.28
CA LYS A 385 13.70 -29.64 -0.48
C LYS A 385 15.07 -29.07 -0.85
N LEU A 386 15.10 -27.97 -1.60
CA LEU A 386 16.34 -27.25 -1.89
C LEU A 386 17.00 -26.73 -0.61
N LEU A 387 16.22 -26.08 0.26
CA LEU A 387 16.73 -25.57 1.52
C LEU A 387 17.33 -26.69 2.39
N ASP A 388 16.62 -27.82 2.52
CA ASP A 388 17.11 -29.00 3.24
C ASP A 388 18.42 -29.53 2.60
N ALA A 389 18.46 -29.67 1.27
CA ALA A 389 19.65 -30.10 0.54
C ALA A 389 20.85 -29.16 0.72
N THR A 390 20.61 -27.85 0.82
CA THR A 390 21.65 -26.85 1.07
C THR A 390 22.25 -27.03 2.47
N VAL A 391 21.40 -27.25 3.47
CA VAL A 391 21.83 -27.51 4.85
C VAL A 391 22.63 -28.82 4.94
N GLU A 392 22.21 -29.85 4.21
CA GLU A 392 22.91 -31.14 4.11
C GLU A 392 24.21 -31.08 3.28
N GLY A 393 24.50 -29.97 2.60
CA GLY A 393 25.70 -29.80 1.78
C GLY A 393 25.63 -30.49 0.41
N ASN A 394 24.43 -30.77 -0.11
CA ASN A 394 24.24 -31.41 -1.41
C ASN A 394 24.37 -30.40 -2.56
N GLU A 395 25.60 -30.15 -2.96
CA GLU A 395 25.98 -29.18 -4.01
C GLU A 395 25.28 -29.43 -5.36
N GLU A 396 25.13 -30.69 -5.78
CA GLU A 396 24.51 -31.06 -7.06
C GLU A 396 23.01 -30.74 -7.07
N ALA A 397 22.31 -31.07 -5.99
CA ALA A 397 20.89 -30.74 -5.85
C ALA A 397 20.66 -29.22 -5.85
N VAL A 398 21.56 -28.45 -5.22
CA VAL A 398 21.49 -26.99 -5.21
C VAL A 398 21.68 -26.41 -6.60
N ALA A 399 22.72 -26.84 -7.33
CA ALA A 399 22.96 -26.39 -8.70
C ALA A 399 21.74 -26.65 -9.60
N LYS A 400 21.18 -27.87 -9.57
CA LYS A 400 20.03 -28.25 -10.39
C LYS A 400 18.76 -27.45 -10.07
N ALA A 401 18.51 -27.13 -8.80
CA ALA A 401 17.36 -26.32 -8.42
C ALA A 401 17.51 -24.87 -8.89
N LEU A 402 18.72 -24.32 -8.82
CA LEU A 402 19.03 -22.99 -9.31
C LEU A 402 18.90 -22.90 -10.84
N ASP A 403 19.33 -23.92 -11.59
CA ASP A 403 19.10 -24.02 -13.04
C ASP A 403 17.60 -23.93 -13.39
N ALA A 404 16.76 -24.68 -12.66
CA ALA A 404 15.33 -24.69 -12.87
C ALA A 404 14.69 -23.33 -12.58
N ALA A 405 15.08 -22.69 -11.47
CA ALA A 405 14.59 -21.36 -11.09
C ALA A 405 15.06 -20.27 -12.04
N HIS A 406 16.33 -20.29 -12.46
CA HIS A 406 16.90 -19.32 -13.38
C HIS A 406 16.17 -19.35 -14.71
N THR A 407 15.95 -20.55 -15.27
CA THR A 407 15.19 -20.73 -16.51
C THR A 407 13.78 -20.16 -16.45
N GLU A 408 13.13 -20.19 -15.27
CA GLU A 408 11.76 -19.69 -15.10
C GLU A 408 11.70 -18.16 -14.98
N VAL A 409 12.69 -17.55 -14.32
CA VAL A 409 12.77 -16.10 -14.11
C VAL A 409 13.26 -15.36 -15.36
N THR A 410 14.13 -15.99 -16.14
CA THR A 410 14.74 -15.34 -17.31
C THR A 410 13.89 -15.37 -18.57
N ASN A 411 13.90 -14.27 -19.32
CA ASN A 411 13.52 -14.23 -20.73
C ASN A 411 14.78 -14.38 -21.60
N PRO A 412 14.74 -14.99 -22.80
CA PRO A 412 15.88 -15.04 -23.74
C PRO A 412 16.64 -13.72 -24.00
N LEU A 413 16.03 -12.55 -23.73
CA LEU A 413 16.67 -11.23 -23.90
C LEU A 413 17.45 -10.74 -22.67
N THR A 414 17.15 -11.23 -21.46
CA THR A 414 17.73 -10.78 -20.17
C THR A 414 18.44 -11.90 -19.41
N TYR A 415 18.72 -13.00 -20.09
CA TYR A 415 19.24 -14.25 -19.53
C TYR A 415 20.55 -14.12 -18.72
N ASN A 416 21.33 -13.04 -18.95
CA ASN A 416 22.62 -12.81 -18.32
C ASN A 416 22.62 -11.56 -17.41
N ASP A 417 21.45 -11.07 -17.01
CA ASP A 417 21.32 -9.95 -16.06
C ASP A 417 21.54 -10.46 -14.61
N GLU A 418 22.45 -9.80 -13.88
CA GLU A 418 22.77 -10.11 -12.48
C GLU A 418 21.52 -9.99 -11.57
N HIS A 419 20.59 -9.08 -11.89
CA HIS A 419 19.31 -8.97 -11.19
C HIS A 419 18.36 -10.15 -11.45
N CYS A 420 18.39 -10.73 -12.66
CA CYS A 420 17.66 -11.97 -12.94
C CYS A 420 18.25 -13.15 -12.15
N PHE A 421 19.57 -13.19 -12.00
CA PHE A 421 20.26 -14.24 -11.24
C PHE A 421 19.93 -14.18 -9.73
N GLN A 422 19.96 -12.99 -9.14
CA GLN A 422 19.53 -12.80 -7.75
C GLN A 422 18.05 -13.19 -7.55
N SER A 423 17.18 -12.83 -8.50
CA SER A 423 15.75 -13.20 -8.47
C SER A 423 15.55 -14.72 -8.57
N ALA A 424 16.33 -15.40 -9.42
CA ALA A 424 16.31 -16.85 -9.54
C ALA A 424 16.63 -17.57 -8.22
N ILE A 425 17.62 -17.09 -7.47
CA ILE A 425 17.96 -17.65 -6.15
C ILE A 425 16.83 -17.39 -5.16
N CYS A 426 16.28 -16.17 -5.13
CA CYS A 426 15.18 -15.85 -4.25
C CYS A 426 13.96 -16.74 -4.52
N LEU A 427 13.70 -17.05 -5.79
CA LEU A 427 12.68 -18.02 -6.18
C LEU A 427 13.04 -19.46 -5.76
N ALA A 428 14.28 -19.88 -6.01
CA ALA A 428 14.74 -21.21 -5.65
C ALA A 428 14.64 -21.45 -4.14
N TYR A 429 15.00 -20.45 -3.34
CA TYR A 429 14.92 -20.45 -1.88
C TYR A 429 13.61 -19.83 -1.36
N PHE A 430 12.52 -19.84 -2.13
CA PHE A 430 11.25 -19.21 -1.72
C PHE A 430 10.78 -19.64 -0.32
N TYR A 431 10.89 -20.93 0.01
CA TYR A 431 10.52 -21.47 1.34
C TYR A 431 11.38 -20.93 2.49
N ALA A 432 12.58 -20.40 2.22
CA ALA A 432 13.45 -19.85 3.26
C ALA A 432 12.80 -18.67 4.01
N ASN A 433 11.87 -17.93 3.39
CA ASN A 433 11.12 -16.86 4.07
C ASN A 433 10.33 -17.34 5.31
N THR A 434 10.08 -18.65 5.42
CA THR A 434 9.40 -19.26 6.59
C THR A 434 10.31 -19.57 7.78
N ARG A 435 11.64 -19.34 7.64
CA ARG A 435 12.63 -19.66 8.66
C ARG A 435 13.75 -18.63 8.79
N TYR A 436 13.92 -17.76 7.80
CA TYR A 436 15.01 -16.81 7.68
C TYR A 436 14.51 -15.42 7.34
N THR A 437 15.25 -14.42 7.82
CA THR A 437 15.27 -13.07 7.27
C THR A 437 16.28 -13.03 6.12
N LEU A 438 15.84 -12.60 4.94
CA LEU A 438 16.65 -12.54 3.73
C LEU A 438 17.15 -11.10 3.51
N PHE A 439 18.45 -10.93 3.35
CA PHE A 439 19.08 -9.65 3.01
C PHE A 439 19.75 -9.76 1.65
N LYS A 440 19.30 -8.95 0.69
CA LYS A 440 19.96 -8.79 -0.62
C LYS A 440 21.03 -7.71 -0.52
N GLU A 441 22.16 -7.91 -1.20
CA GLU A 441 23.26 -6.94 -1.29
C GLU A 441 23.65 -6.36 0.09
N LEU A 442 23.77 -7.24 1.09
CA LEU A 442 24.03 -6.81 2.45
C LEU A 442 25.45 -6.22 2.54
N PRO A 443 25.64 -4.97 3.00
CA PRO A 443 26.98 -4.43 3.24
C PRO A 443 27.65 -5.22 4.36
N THR A 444 28.71 -5.96 4.04
CA THR A 444 29.39 -6.85 4.97
C THR A 444 30.91 -6.76 4.82
N GLY A 445 31.62 -6.52 5.93
CA GLY A 445 33.08 -6.45 5.96
C GLY A 445 33.67 -5.42 4.98
N LYS A 446 34.25 -5.89 3.87
CA LYS A 446 34.90 -5.09 2.81
C LYS A 446 34.16 -5.11 1.45
N GLY A 447 32.86 -5.44 1.45
CA GLY A 447 32.05 -5.50 0.24
C GLY A 447 30.55 -5.66 0.51
N TYR A 448 29.83 -6.17 -0.48
CA TYR A 448 28.41 -6.47 -0.43
C TYR A 448 28.22 -7.96 -0.73
N ALA A 449 27.55 -8.69 0.16
CA ALA A 449 27.21 -10.09 -0.05
C ALA A 449 25.90 -10.17 -0.84
N ASP A 450 25.84 -11.01 -1.88
CA ASP A 450 24.68 -11.03 -2.80
C ASP A 450 23.38 -11.40 -2.09
N LEU A 451 23.40 -12.47 -1.28
CA LEU A 451 22.25 -12.86 -0.48
C LEU A 451 22.68 -13.48 0.86
N VAL A 452 22.12 -12.97 1.96
CA VAL A 452 22.37 -13.47 3.32
C VAL A 452 21.06 -13.91 3.95
N LEU A 453 21.04 -15.12 4.49
CA LEU A 453 19.89 -15.72 5.16
C LEU A 453 20.22 -15.86 6.65
N ILE A 454 19.55 -15.08 7.49
CA ILE A 454 19.71 -15.12 8.95
C ILE A 454 18.49 -15.81 9.54
N PRO A 455 18.65 -16.96 10.22
CA PRO A 455 17.53 -17.71 10.76
C PRO A 455 16.99 -16.99 12.01
N TYR A 456 15.66 -16.85 12.09
CA TYR A 456 14.97 -16.42 13.32
C TYR A 456 14.48 -17.62 14.15
N LEU A 457 14.57 -18.83 13.59
CA LEU A 457 14.35 -20.08 14.33
C LEU A 457 15.69 -20.63 14.85
N PRO A 458 15.70 -21.19 16.08
CA PRO A 458 16.91 -21.75 16.66
C PRO A 458 17.37 -23.02 15.91
N ASN A 459 18.67 -23.35 16.02
CA ASN A 459 19.29 -24.59 15.51
C ASN A 459 19.24 -24.79 13.99
N ILE A 460 19.21 -23.69 13.24
CA ILE A 460 19.30 -23.69 11.78
C ILE A 460 20.53 -22.84 11.41
N PRO A 461 21.36 -23.22 10.42
CA PRO A 461 22.55 -22.46 10.08
C PRO A 461 22.21 -21.17 9.34
N ALA A 462 22.91 -20.07 9.62
CA ALA A 462 22.90 -18.90 8.74
C ALA A 462 23.58 -19.24 7.41
N MET A 463 23.20 -18.55 6.34
CA MET A 463 23.79 -18.77 5.01
C MET A 463 24.25 -17.47 4.37
N VAL A 464 25.44 -17.50 3.78
CA VAL A 464 25.95 -16.44 2.90
C VAL A 464 26.08 -17.03 1.51
N ILE A 465 25.29 -16.53 0.57
CA ILE A 465 25.27 -16.97 -0.81
C ILE A 465 25.97 -15.91 -1.65
N GLU A 466 26.96 -16.34 -2.43
CA GLU A 466 27.75 -15.48 -3.31
C GLU A 466 27.73 -16.03 -4.73
N LEU A 467 27.62 -15.11 -5.68
CA LEU A 467 27.34 -15.38 -7.07
C LEU A 467 28.50 -15.01 -7.94
N LYS A 468 28.74 -15.85 -8.94
CA LYS A 468 29.74 -15.61 -9.97
C LYS A 468 29.18 -15.96 -11.33
N HIS A 469 29.62 -15.20 -12.31
CA HIS A 469 29.25 -15.35 -13.70
C HIS A 469 30.52 -15.66 -14.51
N ASN A 470 30.52 -16.76 -15.26
CA ASN A 470 31.64 -17.25 -16.07
C ASN A 470 32.98 -17.37 -15.30
N LYS A 471 32.94 -17.78 -14.02
CA LYS A 471 34.11 -18.08 -13.19
C LYS A 471 34.00 -19.48 -12.60
N SER A 472 33.97 -19.62 -11.27
CA SER A 472 33.78 -20.90 -10.59
C SER A 472 33.11 -20.71 -9.24
N ALA A 473 32.37 -21.71 -8.79
CA ALA A 473 31.76 -21.74 -7.46
C ALA A 473 32.82 -21.62 -6.33
N GLY A 474 34.01 -22.17 -6.54
CA GLY A 474 35.14 -22.00 -5.62
C GLY A 474 35.62 -20.55 -5.49
N SER A 475 35.61 -19.79 -6.59
CA SER A 475 35.95 -18.36 -6.54
C SER A 475 34.92 -17.53 -5.76
N ALA A 476 33.65 -17.95 -5.76
CA ALA A 476 32.60 -17.35 -4.95
C ALA A 476 32.87 -17.59 -3.45
N LEU A 477 33.17 -18.83 -3.05
CA LEU A 477 33.57 -19.15 -1.68
C LEU A 477 34.79 -18.36 -1.22
N GLN A 478 35.80 -18.22 -2.09
CA GLN A 478 36.98 -17.45 -1.76
C GLN A 478 36.65 -15.96 -1.55
N GLN A 479 35.76 -15.39 -2.37
CA GLN A 479 35.31 -14.01 -2.20
C GLN A 479 34.61 -13.80 -0.85
N ILE A 480 33.73 -14.72 -0.42
CA ILE A 480 33.08 -14.65 0.90
C ILE A 480 34.12 -14.53 2.02
N LYS A 481 35.18 -15.34 1.94
CA LYS A 481 36.29 -15.36 2.92
C LYS A 481 37.12 -14.09 2.86
N ASP A 482 37.58 -13.70 1.67
CA ASP A 482 38.49 -12.56 1.47
C ASP A 482 37.84 -11.23 1.87
N LYS A 483 36.54 -11.10 1.62
CA LYS A 483 35.77 -9.91 1.97
C LYS A 483 35.26 -9.92 3.41
N ASN A 484 35.46 -11.03 4.13
CA ASN A 484 35.07 -11.23 5.52
C ASN A 484 33.59 -10.93 5.78
N TYR A 485 32.71 -11.46 4.93
CA TYR A 485 31.25 -11.22 5.03
C TYR A 485 30.66 -11.69 6.36
N CYS A 486 31.33 -12.62 7.05
CA CYS A 486 31.03 -13.01 8.43
C CYS A 486 30.95 -11.84 9.42
N GLN A 487 31.60 -10.71 9.13
CA GLN A 487 31.62 -9.55 10.02
C GLN A 487 30.22 -8.96 10.24
N ALA A 488 29.34 -8.97 9.24
CA ALA A 488 27.97 -8.49 9.43
C ALA A 488 27.12 -9.43 10.30
N LEU A 489 27.55 -10.68 10.45
CA LEU A 489 26.92 -11.68 11.29
C LEU A 489 27.57 -11.75 12.69
N ASN A 490 28.21 -10.70 13.18
CA ASN A 490 28.97 -10.72 14.45
C ASN A 490 28.14 -11.07 15.68
N ASN A 491 26.84 -10.78 15.66
CA ASN A 491 25.94 -11.12 16.75
C ASN A 491 25.35 -12.54 16.61
N TYR A 492 25.56 -13.20 15.48
CA TYR A 492 25.10 -14.58 15.25
C TYR A 492 26.14 -15.58 15.76
N LYS A 493 25.66 -16.57 16.51
CA LYS A 493 26.44 -17.70 17.02
C LYS A 493 25.83 -19.00 16.55
N GLY A 494 26.67 -19.93 16.10
CA GLY A 494 26.24 -21.23 15.60
C GLY A 494 26.75 -21.53 14.19
N ASP A 495 26.09 -22.47 13.54
CA ASP A 495 26.50 -22.97 12.23
C ASP A 495 26.28 -21.91 11.15
N LEU A 496 27.25 -21.81 10.24
CA LEU A 496 27.25 -20.91 9.09
C LEU A 496 27.59 -21.70 7.83
N LEU A 497 26.84 -21.48 6.77
CA LEU A 497 27.09 -22.05 5.45
C LEU A 497 27.51 -20.95 4.48
N PHE A 498 28.65 -21.16 3.83
CA PHE A 498 28.99 -20.41 2.64
C PHE A 498 28.55 -21.20 1.42
N VAL A 499 27.76 -20.56 0.57
CA VAL A 499 27.21 -21.16 -0.64
C VAL A 499 27.75 -20.37 -1.82
N GLY A 500 28.77 -20.90 -2.47
CA GLY A 500 29.34 -20.32 -3.68
C GLY A 500 28.62 -20.88 -4.91
N VAL A 501 28.00 -20.02 -5.70
CA VAL A 501 27.29 -20.42 -6.92
C VAL A 501 27.97 -19.77 -8.12
N ASN A 502 28.14 -20.54 -9.20
CA ASN A 502 28.59 -20.01 -10.47
C ASN A 502 27.68 -20.44 -11.60
N TYR A 503 27.38 -19.50 -12.48
CA TYR A 503 26.70 -19.73 -13.75
C TYR A 503 27.70 -19.65 -14.92
N ASP A 504 27.65 -20.62 -15.82
CA ASP A 504 28.43 -20.64 -17.06
C ASP A 504 27.51 -20.38 -18.27
N GLU A 505 27.69 -19.26 -18.96
CA GLU A 505 26.86 -18.88 -20.13
C GLU A 505 27.01 -19.83 -21.31
N LYS A 506 28.17 -20.50 -21.45
CA LYS A 506 28.44 -21.38 -22.61
C LYS A 506 27.74 -22.71 -22.46
N THR A 507 27.79 -23.30 -21.27
CA THR A 507 27.09 -24.55 -20.97
C THR A 507 25.64 -24.32 -20.57
N LYS A 508 25.33 -23.10 -20.09
CA LYS A 508 24.06 -22.71 -19.50
C LYS A 508 23.71 -23.49 -18.23
N GLU A 509 24.73 -23.84 -17.45
CA GLU A 509 24.59 -24.66 -16.24
C GLU A 509 25.08 -23.92 -15.00
N HIS A 510 24.46 -24.22 -13.86
CA HIS A 510 24.95 -23.79 -12.57
C HIS A 510 25.91 -24.83 -11.97
N SER A 511 26.84 -24.33 -11.17
CA SER A 511 27.68 -25.11 -10.27
C SER A 511 27.62 -24.53 -8.88
N CYS A 512 27.69 -25.38 -7.86
CA CYS A 512 27.60 -24.99 -6.47
C CYS A 512 28.77 -25.58 -5.67
N LYS A 513 29.25 -24.83 -4.67
CA LYS A 513 30.16 -25.30 -3.63
C LYS A 513 29.67 -24.82 -2.27
N ILE A 514 29.62 -25.73 -1.30
CA ILE A 514 29.12 -25.44 0.04
C ILE A 514 30.21 -25.72 1.07
N GLU A 515 30.45 -24.75 1.95
CA GLU A 515 31.38 -24.90 3.06
C GLU A 515 30.69 -24.58 4.38
N ARG A 516 30.83 -25.47 5.36
CA ARG A 516 30.27 -25.31 6.70
C ARG A 516 31.33 -24.81 7.66
N LEU A 517 30.98 -23.78 8.43
CA LEU A 517 31.78 -23.23 9.50
C LEU A 517 30.95 -23.14 10.78
N VAL A 518 31.62 -23.16 11.93
CA VAL A 518 30.98 -22.89 13.23
C VAL A 518 31.51 -21.56 13.73
N LYS A 519 30.60 -20.62 14.04
CA LYS A 519 30.96 -19.32 14.60
C LYS A 519 30.72 -19.34 16.11
N GLU A 520 31.80 -19.20 16.88
CA GLU A 520 31.83 -19.20 18.35
C GLU A 520 31.22 -17.94 19.01
#